data_AF-A0A3S0J2Z2-F1
#
_entry.id   AF-A0A3S0J2Z2-F1
#
_cell.length_a   1.000
_cell.length_b   1.000
_cell.length_c   1.000
_cell.angle_alpha   90.00
_cell.angle_beta   90.00
_cell.angle_gamma   90.00
#
_symmetry.space_group_name_H-M   'P 1'
#
loop_
_entity.id
_entity.type
_entity.pdbx_description
1 polymer ?
#
loop_
_entity_poly.entity_id
_entity_poly.type
_entity_poly.pdbx_seq_one_letter_code
_entity_poly.pdbx_strand_id
1 'polypeptide(L)' 'MTRIFITTVTALLFVILVLMNFLGYWTANHSIQILFFLIMVVSIFNAGIETSKILKNRS' A
#
# COMPACT_ATOMS: atom_id res chain seq x y z
N MET A 1 6.17 -4.16 -17.31
CA MET A 1 5.66 -2.81 -16.95
C MET A 1 4.37 -2.89 -16.13
N THR A 2 3.39 -3.69 -16.53
CA THR A 2 2.06 -3.78 -15.88
C THR A 2 2.10 -4.18 -14.40
N ARG A 3 2.93 -5.17 -14.02
CA ARG A 3 2.93 -5.71 -12.64
C ARG A 3 3.34 -4.69 -11.57
N ILE A 4 4.36 -3.89 -11.85
CA ILE A 4 4.89 -2.85 -10.95
C ILE A 4 3.90 -1.69 -10.82
N PHE A 5 3.33 -1.25 -11.94
CA PHE A 5 2.31 -0.22 -11.95
C PHE A 5 1.13 -0.64 -11.07
N ILE A 6 0.66 -1.88 -11.20
CA ILE A 6 -0.39 -2.44 -10.34
C ILE A 6 0.05 -2.45 -8.87
N THR A 7 1.28 -2.90 -8.56
CA THR A 7 1.73 -2.97 -7.15
C THR A 7 1.81 -1.59 -6.50
N THR A 8 2.33 -0.60 -7.23
CA THR A 8 2.44 0.79 -6.78
C THR A 8 1.06 1.44 -6.63
N VAL A 9 0.17 1.25 -7.60
CA VAL A 9 -1.21 1.79 -7.55
C VAL A 9 -1.99 1.16 -6.40
N THR A 10 -1.86 -0.16 -6.17
CA THR A 10 -2.48 -0.84 -5.03
C THR A 10 -1.95 -0.31 -3.70
N ALA A 11 -0.63 -0.13 -3.55
CA ALA A 11 -0.06 0.46 -2.35
C ALA A 11 -0.59 1.89 -2.11
N LEU A 12 -0.67 2.72 -3.16
CA LEU A 12 -1.17 4.08 -3.09
C LEU A 12 -2.66 4.13 -2.67
N LEU A 13 -3.49 3.23 -3.24
CA LEU A 13 -4.90 3.07 -2.85
C LEU A 13 -5.05 2.70 -1.38
N PHE A 14 -4.26 1.76 -0.88
CA PHE A 14 -4.29 1.37 0.54
C PHE A 14 -3.88 2.53 1.47
N VAL A 15 -2.90 3.35 1.07
CA VAL A 15 -2.50 4.55 1.81
C VAL A 15 -3.65 5.56 1.90
N ILE A 16 -4.32 5.82 0.77
CA ILE A 16 -5.46 6.76 0.72
C ILE A 16 -6.64 6.27 1.57
N LEU A 17 -6.95 4.96 1.52
CA LEU A 17 -8.02 4.37 2.32
C LEU A 17 -7.77 4.50 3.83
N VAL A 18 -6.55 4.25 4.27
CA VAL A 18 -6.18 4.42 5.69
C VAL A 18 -6.23 5.89 6.10
N LEU A 19 -5.78 6.80 5.23
CA LEU A 19 -5.86 8.24 5.45
C LEU A 19 -7.31 8.72 5.57
N MET A 20 -8.21 8.31 4.67
CA MET A 20 -9.65 8.65 4.76
C MET A 20 -10.28 8.16 6.05
N ASN A 21 -9.92 6.94 6.47
CA ASN A 21 -10.36 6.41 7.75
C ASN A 21 -9.81 7.20 8.95
N PHE A 22 -8.53 7.63 8.89
CA PHE A 22 -7.91 8.42 9.96
C PHE A 22 -8.45 9.86 10.05
N LEU A 23 -8.76 10.47 8.91
CA LEU A 23 -9.39 11.80 8.80
C LEU A 23 -10.86 11.82 9.25
N GLY A 24 -11.44 10.66 9.60
CA GLY A 24 -12.85 10.55 9.97
C GLY A 24 -13.82 10.73 8.81
N TYR A 25 -13.33 10.68 7.55
CA TYR A 25 -14.18 10.72 6.36
C TYR A 25 -15.07 9.48 6.26
N TRP A 26 -14.62 8.36 6.83
CA TRP A 26 -15.40 7.13 6.97
C TRP A 26 -15.07 6.45 8.30
N THR A 27 -16.09 6.24 9.14
CA THR A 27 -16.01 5.42 10.35
C THR A 27 -16.02 3.93 9.99
N ALA A 28 -14.85 3.30 9.96
CA ALA A 28 -14.74 1.84 9.93
C ALA A 28 -14.61 1.29 11.35
N ASN A 29 -15.11 0.07 11.59
CA ASN A 29 -14.88 -0.62 12.87
C ASN A 29 -13.38 -0.69 13.19
N HIS A 30 -13.00 -0.54 14.46
CA HIS A 30 -11.60 -0.58 14.90
C HIS A 30 -10.81 -1.77 14.33
N SER A 31 -11.44 -2.95 14.24
CA SER A 31 -10.83 -4.15 13.64
C SER A 31 -10.49 -3.97 12.15
N ILE A 32 -11.34 -3.26 11.40
CA ILE A 32 -11.15 -2.97 9.97
C ILE A 32 -10.01 -1.96 9.80
N GLN A 33 -9.92 -0.94 10.66
CA GLN A 33 -8.84 0.04 10.62
C GLN A 33 -7.45 -0.61 10.79
N ILE A 34 -7.34 -1.52 11.77
CA ILE A 34 -6.11 -2.28 12.04
C ILE A 34 -5.76 -3.17 10.84
N LEU A 35 -6.75 -3.83 10.25
CA LEU A 35 -6.55 -4.66 9.07
C LEU A 35 -6.01 -3.83 7.88
N PHE A 36 -6.62 -2.67 7.61
CA PHE A 36 -6.18 -1.76 6.55
C PHE A 36 -4.76 -1.24 6.79
N PHE A 37 -4.42 -0.92 8.04
CA PHE A 37 -3.07 -0.48 8.40
C PHE A 37 -2.02 -1.57 8.12
N LEU A 38 -2.27 -2.82 8.53
CA LEU A 38 -1.36 -3.94 8.27
C LEU A 38 -1.21 -4.22 6.77
N ILE A 39 -2.31 -4.19 6.01
CA ILE A 39 -2.27 -4.40 4.55
C ILE A 39 -1.50 -3.26 3.85
N MET A 40 -1.63 -2.03 4.32
CA MET A 40 -0.86 -0.90 3.79
C MET A 40 0.65 -1.11 4.00
N VAL A 41 1.07 -1.47 5.21
CA VAL A 41 2.50 -1.73 5.51
C VAL A 41 3.05 -2.83 4.59
N VAL A 42 2.36 -3.96 4.49
CA VAL A 42 2.77 -5.07 3.61
C VAL A 42 2.84 -4.62 2.15
N SER A 43 1.88 -3.83 1.68
CA SER A 43 1.85 -3.32 0.30
C SER A 43 3.01 -2.38 -0.01
N ILE A 44 3.37 -1.50 0.92
CA ILE A 44 4.53 -0.59 0.78
C ILE A 44 5.82 -1.39 0.72
N PHE A 45 6.00 -2.36 1.61
CA PHE A 45 7.18 -3.24 1.58
C PHE A 45 7.27 -4.02 0.28
N ASN A 46 6.15 -4.59 -0.20
CA ASN A 46 6.12 -5.32 -1.45
C ASN A 46 6.48 -4.43 -2.65
N ALA A 47 5.94 -3.21 -2.72
CA ALA A 47 6.28 -2.25 -3.76
C ALA A 47 7.76 -1.82 -3.69
N GLY A 48 8.29 -1.60 -2.49
CA GLY A 48 9.70 -1.26 -2.27
C GLY A 48 10.66 -2.39 -2.67
N ILE A 49 10.32 -3.65 -2.35
CA ILE A 49 11.11 -4.83 -2.74
C ILE A 49 11.06 -5.04 -4.26
N GLU A 50 9.88 -4.94 -4.89
CA GLU A 50 9.74 -5.06 -6.35
C GLU A 50 10.57 -3.97 -7.06
N THR A 51 10.53 -2.72 -6.56
CA THR A 51 11.34 -1.60 -7.07
C THR A 51 12.84 -1.84 -6.88
N SER A 52 13.25 -2.33 -5.71
CA SER A 52 14.66 -2.62 -5.40
C SER A 52 15.22 -3.76 -6.26
N LYS A 53 14.42 -4.79 -6.53
CA LYS A 53 14.80 -5.88 -7.45
C LYS A 53 15.08 -5.34 -8.86
N ILE A 54 14.26 -4.42 -9.35
CA ILE A 54 14.44 -3.83 -10.68
C ILE A 54 15.65 -2.91 -10.72
N LEU A 55 15.89 -2.11 -9.68
CA LEU A 55 17.07 -1.27 -9.58
C LEU A 55 18.35 -2.12 -9.59
N LYS A 56 18.36 -3.22 -8.85
CA LYS A 56 19.46 -4.20 -8.85
C LYS A 56 19.65 -4.89 -10.20
N ASN A 57 18.58 -5.17 -10.94
CA ASN A 57 18.65 -5.81 -12.26
C ASN A 57 19.02 -4.85 -13.40
N ARG A 58 19.07 -3.54 -13.13
CA ARG A 58 19.50 -2.48 -14.07
C ARG A 58 20.93 -2.00 -13.81
N SER A 59 21.56 -2.43 -12.71
CA SER A 59 22.98 -2.19 -12.40
C SER A 59 23.83 -3.40 -12.81
#